data_AF-A0A1J6J4P5-F1
#
_entry.id   AF-A0A1J6J4P5-F1
#
_cell.length_a   1.000
_cell.length_b   1.000
_cell.length_c   1.000
_cell.angle_alpha   90.00
_cell.angle_beta   90.00
_cell.angle_gamma   90.00
#
_symmetry.space_group_name_H-M   'P 1'
#
loop_
_entity.id
_entity.type
_entity.pdbx_description
1 polymer ?
#
loop_
_entity_poly.entity_id
_entity_poly.type
_entity_poly.pdbx_seq_one_letter_code
_entity_poly.pdbx_strand_id
1 'polypeptide(L)'
;MAGNESQKQFLTLIRDFASEKSQGERRITNLKKRSQELQSELEIANTEVEKAKHQKETADQELKGYEVELARNESAIQTLEERIVFIQDELAAYGSDVEVLKNKEAETRDDFIDKMLDLNAQIRKFHETRASIFQNYNCSESASKPGPAKAKAEDAEAVKRDLQNKLAQIVSQITKEEEEYQVEQNIHRQLEEELSILEKKASLIEGISKENMEMQELARYP
;
A
#
# COMPACT_ATOMS: atom_id res chain seq x y z
N MET A 1 -6.14 -93.94 77.02
CA MET A 1 -5.29 -93.09 76.14
C MET A 1 -6.07 -92.25 75.12
N ALA A 2 -7.35 -92.51 74.83
CA ALA A 2 -8.14 -91.78 73.82
C ALA A 2 -8.50 -90.32 74.15
N GLY A 3 -8.64 -89.95 75.43
CA GLY A 3 -9.03 -88.58 75.84
C GLY A 3 -7.93 -87.51 75.65
N ASN A 4 -6.67 -87.92 75.48
CA ASN A 4 -5.55 -86.99 75.32
C ASN A 4 -5.40 -86.52 73.86
N GLU A 5 -5.94 -87.28 72.90
CA GLU A 5 -5.82 -87.01 71.46
C GLU A 5 -6.88 -85.99 70.98
N SER A 6 -8.12 -86.12 71.43
CA SER A 6 -9.21 -85.18 71.14
C SER A 6 -8.94 -83.78 71.73
N GLN A 7 -8.37 -83.71 72.93
CA GLN A 7 -7.98 -82.45 73.55
C GLN A 7 -6.86 -81.75 72.77
N LYS A 8 -5.88 -82.51 72.25
CA LYS A 8 -4.83 -81.98 71.35
C LYS A 8 -5.42 -81.44 70.05
N GLN A 9 -6.33 -82.17 69.41
CA GLN A 9 -6.98 -81.73 68.17
C GLN A 9 -7.75 -80.42 68.34
N PHE A 10 -8.50 -80.28 69.44
CA PHE A 10 -9.23 -79.05 69.76
C PHE A 10 -8.28 -77.86 69.97
N LEU A 11 -7.17 -78.06 70.70
CA LEU A 11 -6.16 -77.02 70.89
C LEU A 11 -5.45 -76.62 69.58
N THR A 12 -5.23 -77.57 68.67
CA THR A 12 -4.71 -77.27 67.32
C THR A 12 -5.70 -76.40 66.55
N LEU A 13 -7.00 -76.73 66.56
CA LEU A 13 -8.03 -75.95 65.85
C LEU A 13 -8.11 -74.51 66.35
N ILE A 14 -8.01 -74.30 67.67
CA ILE A 14 -7.97 -72.95 68.27
C ILE A 14 -6.73 -72.18 67.80
N ARG A 15 -5.57 -72.84 67.75
CA ARG A 15 -4.32 -72.23 67.28
C ARG A 15 -4.41 -71.85 65.80
N ASP A 16 -4.94 -72.73 64.98
CA ASP A 16 -5.13 -72.52 63.55
C ASP A 16 -6.10 -71.36 63.30
N PHE A 17 -7.24 -71.34 64.02
CA PHE A 17 -8.19 -70.23 63.97
C PHE A 17 -7.56 -68.89 64.38
N ALA A 18 -6.79 -68.86 65.48
CA ALA A 18 -6.11 -67.64 65.93
C ALA A 18 -5.05 -67.17 64.91
N SER A 19 -4.33 -68.10 64.29
CA SER A 19 -3.30 -67.82 63.29
C SER A 19 -3.92 -67.27 62.01
N GLU A 20 -5.00 -67.90 61.52
CA GLU A 20 -5.72 -67.45 60.34
C GLU A 20 -6.40 -66.10 60.56
N LYS A 21 -6.99 -65.87 61.74
CA LYS A 21 -7.52 -64.56 62.13
C LYS A 21 -6.43 -63.47 62.09
N SER A 22 -5.27 -63.72 62.71
CA SER A 22 -4.14 -62.77 62.68
C SER A 22 -3.63 -62.49 61.27
N GLN A 23 -3.57 -63.51 60.41
CA GLN A 23 -3.20 -63.34 59.01
C GLN A 23 -4.25 -62.57 58.20
N GLY A 24 -5.53 -62.81 58.46
CA GLY A 24 -6.64 -62.07 57.86
C GLY A 24 -6.61 -60.58 58.24
N GLU A 25 -6.42 -60.27 59.51
CA GLU A 25 -6.27 -58.90 60.02
C GLU A 25 -5.08 -58.17 59.39
N ARG A 26 -3.93 -58.85 59.24
CA ARG A 26 -2.78 -58.30 58.52
C ARG A 26 -3.08 -58.05 57.04
N ARG A 27 -3.74 -58.99 56.35
CA ARG A 27 -4.16 -58.81 54.94
C ARG A 27 -5.08 -57.60 54.79
N ILE A 28 -6.08 -57.46 55.66
CA ILE A 28 -7.01 -56.31 55.63
C ILE A 28 -6.25 -54.99 55.86
N THR A 29 -5.34 -54.96 56.84
CA THR A 29 -4.54 -53.75 57.13
C THR A 29 -3.67 -53.34 55.93
N ASN A 30 -3.02 -54.31 55.29
CA ASN A 30 -2.21 -54.06 54.10
C ASN A 30 -3.05 -53.58 52.91
N LEU A 31 -4.22 -54.18 52.67
CA LEU A 31 -5.13 -53.76 51.60
C LEU A 31 -5.67 -52.35 51.83
N LYS A 32 -6.01 -51.99 53.08
CA LYS A 32 -6.43 -50.62 53.41
C LYS A 32 -5.32 -49.60 53.12
N LYS A 33 -4.08 -49.92 53.51
CA LYS A 33 -2.92 -49.06 53.21
C LYS A 33 -2.75 -48.89 51.70
N ARG A 34 -2.80 -49.99 50.93
CA ARG A 34 -2.67 -49.90 49.46
C ARG A 34 -3.82 -49.13 48.82
N SER A 35 -5.04 -49.26 49.34
CA SER A 35 -6.19 -48.49 48.87
C SER A 35 -6.01 -46.98 49.08
N GLN A 36 -5.43 -46.57 50.22
CA GLN A 36 -5.15 -45.16 50.49
C GLN A 36 -4.02 -44.62 49.60
N GLU A 37 -2.96 -45.40 49.40
CA GLU A 37 -1.88 -45.06 48.46
C GLU A 37 -2.42 -44.85 47.05
N LEU A 38 -3.23 -45.79 46.54
CA LEU A 38 -3.85 -45.68 45.21
C LEU A 38 -4.80 -44.49 45.09
N GLN A 39 -5.54 -44.15 46.14
CA GLN A 39 -6.39 -42.95 46.16
C GLN A 39 -5.55 -41.68 46.03
N SER A 40 -4.43 -41.60 46.75
CA SER A 40 -3.52 -40.46 46.66
C SER A 40 -2.84 -40.38 45.29
N GLU A 41 -2.39 -41.51 44.73
CA GLU A 41 -1.81 -41.57 43.38
C GLU A 41 -2.84 -41.12 42.32
N LEU A 42 -4.10 -41.53 42.46
CA LEU A 42 -5.19 -41.15 41.54
C LEU A 42 -5.52 -39.65 41.63
N GLU A 43 -5.53 -39.08 42.83
CA GLU A 43 -5.76 -37.64 43.02
C GLU A 43 -4.65 -36.81 42.38
N ILE A 44 -3.38 -37.21 42.56
CA ILE A 44 -2.23 -36.55 41.91
C ILE A 44 -2.36 -36.64 40.39
N ALA A 45 -2.58 -37.84 39.84
CA ALA A 45 -2.74 -38.02 38.40
C ALA A 45 -3.89 -37.19 37.83
N ASN A 46 -5.00 -37.07 38.56
CA ASN A 46 -6.13 -36.24 38.14
C ASN A 46 -5.78 -34.75 38.10
N THR A 47 -5.04 -34.24 39.09
CA THR A 47 -4.58 -32.85 39.08
C THR A 47 -3.60 -32.55 37.93
N GLU A 48 -2.73 -33.49 37.59
CA GLU A 48 -1.80 -33.35 36.46
C GLU A 48 -2.55 -33.33 35.11
N VAL A 49 -3.56 -34.18 34.96
CA VAL A 49 -4.40 -34.22 33.74
C VAL A 49 -5.15 -32.91 33.55
N GLU A 50 -5.80 -32.36 34.59
CA GLU A 50 -6.50 -31.08 34.48
C GLU A 50 -5.52 -29.93 34.17
N LYS A 51 -4.33 -29.93 34.77
CA LYS A 51 -3.29 -28.95 34.44
C LYS A 51 -2.88 -29.05 32.96
N ALA A 52 -2.62 -30.25 32.46
CA ALA A 52 -2.24 -30.47 31.07
C ALA A 52 -3.36 -30.06 30.10
N LYS A 53 -4.62 -30.31 30.47
CA LYS A 53 -5.79 -29.88 29.70
C LYS A 53 -5.87 -28.36 29.58
N HIS A 54 -5.72 -27.63 30.69
CA HIS A 54 -5.71 -26.17 30.66
C HIS A 54 -4.55 -25.61 29.83
N GLN A 55 -3.35 -26.19 29.95
CA GLN A 55 -2.20 -25.80 29.13
C GLN A 55 -2.47 -25.99 27.63
N LYS A 56 -3.09 -27.13 27.28
CA LYS A 56 -3.50 -27.40 25.90
C LYS A 56 -4.53 -26.37 25.42
N GLU A 57 -5.57 -26.09 26.21
CA GLU A 57 -6.61 -25.11 25.87
C GLU A 57 -6.02 -23.72 25.62
N THR A 58 -5.04 -23.30 26.43
CA THR A 58 -4.32 -22.03 26.21
C THR A 58 -3.53 -22.06 24.90
N ALA A 59 -2.76 -23.12 24.64
CA ALA A 59 -1.99 -23.24 23.40
C ALA A 59 -2.87 -23.27 22.15
N ASP A 60 -4.02 -23.96 22.21
CA ASP A 60 -5.00 -24.01 21.11
C ASP A 60 -5.60 -22.62 20.81
N GLN A 61 -5.84 -21.80 21.85
CA GLN A 61 -6.34 -20.43 21.68
C GLN A 61 -5.28 -19.51 21.06
N GLU A 62 -4.03 -19.61 21.50
CA GLU A 62 -2.90 -18.85 20.91
C GLU A 62 -2.69 -19.22 19.45
N LEU A 63 -2.70 -20.53 19.13
CA LEU A 63 -2.57 -21.02 17.76
C LEU A 63 -3.66 -20.46 16.84
N LYS A 64 -4.92 -20.46 17.31
CA LYS A 64 -6.02 -19.85 16.57
C LYS A 64 -5.85 -18.34 16.36
N GLY A 65 -5.25 -17.65 17.33
CA GLY A 65 -4.87 -16.24 17.19
C GLY A 65 -3.87 -16.03 16.06
N TYR A 66 -2.82 -16.84 16.01
CA TYR A 66 -1.81 -16.79 14.96
C TYR A 66 -2.37 -17.15 13.57
N GLU A 67 -3.30 -18.09 13.47
CA GLU A 67 -3.97 -18.43 12.20
C GLU A 67 -4.74 -17.22 11.62
N VAL A 68 -5.44 -16.47 12.47
CA VAL A 68 -6.16 -15.26 12.04
C VAL A 68 -5.20 -14.14 11.62
N GLU A 69 -4.11 -13.95 12.37
CA GLU A 69 -3.07 -12.98 12.02
C GLU A 69 -2.40 -13.33 10.69
N LEU A 70 -2.12 -14.61 10.46
CA LEU A 70 -1.56 -15.11 9.21
C LEU A 70 -2.48 -14.81 8.02
N ALA A 71 -3.78 -15.14 8.13
CA ALA A 71 -4.75 -14.88 7.06
C ALA A 71 -4.89 -13.38 6.74
N ARG A 72 -4.83 -12.52 7.78
CA ARG A 72 -4.81 -11.07 7.59
C ARG A 72 -3.57 -10.61 6.84
N ASN A 73 -2.40 -11.13 7.21
CA ASN A 73 -1.13 -10.79 6.57
C ASN A 73 -1.10 -11.25 5.11
N GLU A 74 -1.60 -12.45 4.81
CA GLU A 74 -1.74 -12.94 3.44
C GLU A 74 -2.62 -12.03 2.57
N SER A 75 -3.77 -11.59 3.10
CA SER A 75 -4.64 -10.64 2.39
C SER A 75 -3.98 -9.27 2.19
N ALA A 76 -3.22 -8.79 3.18
CA ALA A 76 -2.48 -7.54 3.06
C ALA A 76 -1.38 -7.62 1.99
N ILE A 77 -0.65 -8.74 1.93
CA ILE A 77 0.37 -9.00 0.90
C ILE A 77 -0.28 -9.00 -0.49
N GLN A 78 -1.37 -9.74 -0.69
CA GLN A 78 -2.08 -9.76 -1.98
C GLN A 78 -2.50 -8.36 -2.43
N THR A 79 -3.05 -7.55 -1.52
CA THR A 79 -3.44 -6.16 -1.81
C THR A 79 -2.24 -5.30 -2.23
N LEU A 80 -1.08 -5.48 -1.57
CA LEU A 80 0.14 -4.77 -1.93
C LEU A 80 0.69 -5.21 -3.29
N GLU A 81 0.65 -6.50 -3.59
CA GLU A 81 1.06 -7.06 -4.88
C GLU A 81 0.21 -6.51 -6.02
N GLU A 82 -1.12 -6.48 -5.87
CA GLU A 82 -2.04 -5.88 -6.85
C GLU A 82 -1.72 -4.40 -7.10
N ARG A 83 -1.45 -3.65 -6.03
CA ARG A 83 -1.09 -2.23 -6.13
C ARG A 83 0.27 -2.02 -6.82
N ILE A 84 1.24 -2.90 -6.57
CA ILE A 84 2.54 -2.84 -7.25
C ILE A 84 2.36 -3.06 -8.75
N VAL A 85 1.58 -4.07 -9.16
CA VAL A 85 1.30 -4.34 -10.57
C VAL A 85 0.62 -3.14 -11.23
N PHE A 86 -0.40 -2.57 -10.58
CA PHE A 86 -1.08 -1.37 -11.08
C PHE A 86 -0.12 -0.19 -11.30
N ILE A 87 0.75 0.10 -10.33
CA ILE A 87 1.74 1.18 -10.46
C ILE A 87 2.75 0.88 -11.57
N GLN A 88 3.15 -0.39 -11.75
CA GLN A 88 4.06 -0.79 -12.83
C GLN A 88 3.43 -0.56 -14.20
N ASP A 89 2.13 -0.86 -14.36
CA ASP A 89 1.40 -0.60 -15.60
C ASP A 89 1.28 0.90 -15.89
N GLU A 90 0.97 1.72 -14.87
CA GLU A 90 0.94 3.18 -15.01
C GLU A 90 2.31 3.75 -15.40
N LEU A 91 3.39 3.29 -14.74
CA LEU A 91 4.75 3.71 -15.07
C LEU A 91 5.16 3.32 -16.49
N ALA A 92 4.73 2.15 -16.97
CA ALA A 92 4.95 1.73 -18.34
C ALA A 92 4.21 2.63 -19.34
N ALA A 93 2.96 2.99 -19.04
CA ALA A 93 2.17 3.92 -19.86
C ALA A 93 2.82 5.31 -19.91
N TYR A 94 3.18 5.89 -18.76
CA TYR A 94 3.89 7.17 -18.69
C TYR A 94 5.24 7.11 -19.41
N GLY A 95 5.97 6.00 -19.30
CA GLY A 95 7.23 5.79 -20.02
C GLY A 95 7.05 5.83 -21.55
N SER A 96 5.97 5.22 -22.04
CA SER A 96 5.61 5.27 -23.47
C SER A 96 5.28 6.70 -23.91
N ASP A 97 4.47 7.43 -23.14
CA ASP A 97 4.10 8.81 -23.45
C ASP A 97 5.32 9.74 -23.50
N VAL A 98 6.26 9.58 -22.57
CA VAL A 98 7.52 10.34 -22.55
C VAL A 98 8.35 10.08 -23.80
N GLU A 99 8.49 8.84 -24.25
CA GLU A 99 9.23 8.54 -25.47
C GLU A 99 8.54 9.10 -26.72
N VAL A 100 7.20 9.08 -26.78
CA VAL A 100 6.45 9.73 -27.87
C VAL A 100 6.71 11.24 -27.90
N LEU A 101 6.65 11.91 -26.74
CA LEU A 101 6.90 13.35 -26.64
C LEU A 101 8.32 13.72 -27.03
N LYS A 102 9.31 12.94 -26.57
CA LYS A 102 10.73 13.13 -26.91
C LYS A 102 11.01 13.00 -28.40
N ASN A 103 10.37 12.03 -29.07
CA ASN A 103 10.48 11.90 -30.53
C ASN A 103 9.87 13.10 -31.25
N LYS A 104 8.70 13.56 -30.80
CA LYS A 104 8.05 14.76 -31.36
C LYS A 104 8.87 16.04 -31.12
N GLU A 105 9.48 16.18 -29.94
CA GLU A 105 10.40 17.26 -29.63
C GLU A 105 11.59 17.25 -30.61
N ALA A 106 12.21 16.09 -30.83
CA ALA A 106 13.31 15.94 -31.77
C ALA A 106 12.91 16.35 -33.20
N GLU A 107 11.74 15.88 -33.68
CA GLU A 107 11.21 16.28 -35.00
C GLU A 107 11.00 17.79 -35.12
N THR A 108 10.37 18.42 -34.12
CA THR A 108 10.12 19.88 -34.14
C THR A 108 11.40 20.71 -34.04
N ARG A 109 12.38 20.25 -33.26
CA ARG A 109 13.70 20.89 -33.18
C ARG A 109 14.43 20.81 -34.51
N ASP A 110 14.40 19.66 -35.16
CA ASP A 110 15.12 19.45 -36.42
C ASP A 110 14.46 20.27 -37.56
N ASP A 111 13.12 20.33 -37.63
CA ASP A 111 12.40 21.23 -38.55
C ASP A 111 12.72 22.72 -38.32
N PHE A 112 12.85 23.14 -37.06
CA PHE A 112 13.30 24.51 -36.74
C PHE A 112 14.71 24.78 -37.25
N ILE A 113 15.66 23.84 -37.03
CA ILE A 113 17.04 23.97 -37.50
C ILE A 113 17.07 24.10 -39.02
N ASP A 114 16.33 23.28 -39.75
CA ASP A 114 16.25 23.32 -41.21
C ASP A 114 15.72 24.67 -41.71
N LYS A 115 14.65 25.19 -41.10
CA LYS A 115 14.11 26.52 -41.42
C LYS A 115 15.12 27.63 -41.17
N MET A 116 15.88 27.54 -40.07
CA MET A 116 16.93 28.52 -39.76
C MET A 116 18.10 28.46 -40.74
N LEU A 117 18.47 27.26 -41.20
CA LEU A 117 19.49 27.08 -42.23
C LEU A 117 19.05 27.66 -43.58
N ASP A 118 17.81 27.43 -43.99
CA ASP A 118 17.25 28.01 -45.21
C ASP A 118 17.19 29.54 -45.12
N LEU A 119 16.70 30.10 -44.01
CA LEU A 119 16.71 31.55 -43.78
C LEU A 119 18.12 32.13 -43.88
N ASN A 120 19.11 31.49 -43.25
CA ASN A 120 20.51 31.90 -43.35
C ASN A 120 21.03 31.86 -44.79
N ALA A 121 20.64 30.86 -45.58
CA ALA A 121 20.98 30.79 -47.00
C ALA A 121 20.34 31.94 -47.80
N GLN A 122 19.07 32.27 -47.52
CA GLN A 122 18.38 33.41 -48.13
C GLN A 122 19.07 34.75 -47.80
N ILE A 123 19.48 34.96 -46.53
CA ILE A 123 20.21 36.16 -46.11
C ILE A 123 21.53 36.30 -46.89
N ARG A 124 22.29 35.21 -47.05
CA ARG A 124 23.53 35.22 -47.85
C ARG A 124 23.27 35.62 -49.30
N LYS A 125 22.29 34.98 -49.96
CA LYS A 125 21.89 35.33 -51.33
C LYS A 125 21.45 36.79 -51.47
N PHE A 126 20.73 37.32 -50.48
CA PHE A 126 20.32 38.72 -50.47
C PHE A 126 21.53 39.66 -50.42
N HIS A 127 22.50 39.39 -49.54
CA HIS A 127 23.73 40.16 -49.45
C HIS A 127 24.58 40.07 -50.73
N GLU A 128 24.70 38.89 -51.33
CA GLU A 128 25.39 38.67 -52.61
C GLU A 128 24.73 39.48 -53.72
N THR A 129 23.40 39.38 -53.86
CA THR A 129 22.61 40.13 -54.85
C THR A 129 22.83 41.64 -54.67
N ARG A 130 22.78 42.13 -53.43
CA ARG A 130 23.05 43.54 -53.12
C ARG A 130 24.48 43.95 -53.51
N ALA A 131 25.48 43.14 -53.19
CA ALA A 131 26.87 43.41 -53.56
C ALA A 131 27.06 43.45 -55.09
N SER A 132 26.46 42.51 -55.83
CA SER A 132 26.47 42.52 -57.31
C SER A 132 25.78 43.74 -57.90
N ILE A 133 24.66 44.18 -57.34
CA ILE A 133 23.98 45.42 -57.76
C ILE A 133 24.93 46.62 -57.59
N PHE A 134 25.58 46.78 -56.43
CA PHE A 134 26.51 47.88 -56.20
C PHE A 134 27.76 47.82 -57.11
N GLN A 135 28.27 46.63 -57.43
CA GLN A 135 29.33 46.48 -58.45
C GLN A 135 28.85 46.90 -59.84
N ASN A 136 27.62 46.56 -60.23
CA ASN A 136 27.04 47.00 -61.51
C ASN A 136 26.78 48.52 -61.55
N TYR A 137 26.36 49.15 -60.45
CA TYR A 137 26.15 50.60 -60.39
C TYR A 137 27.45 51.41 -60.44
N ASN A 138 28.55 50.90 -59.89
CA ASN A 138 29.87 51.52 -60.05
C ASN A 138 30.43 51.43 -61.49
N CYS A 139 29.78 50.67 -62.38
CA CYS A 139 30.06 50.64 -63.83
C CYS A 139 29.02 51.42 -64.65
N SER A 140 28.03 52.05 -64.03
CA SER A 140 26.92 52.71 -64.73
C SER A 140 26.43 53.91 -63.93
N GLU A 141 27.31 54.88 -63.75
CA GLU A 141 26.96 56.18 -63.19
C GLU A 141 26.26 57.02 -64.28
N SER A 142 24.95 56.85 -64.45
CA SER A 142 24.09 57.94 -64.94
C SER A 142 22.60 57.72 -64.67
N ALA A 143 21.97 58.79 -64.16
CA ALA A 143 20.56 59.17 -64.25
C ALA A 143 19.56 58.68 -63.17
N SER A 144 19.47 59.47 -62.09
CA SER A 144 18.35 60.40 -61.77
C SER A 144 16.87 59.94 -61.82
N LYS A 145 16.26 59.90 -60.62
CA LYS A 145 14.99 60.55 -60.18
C LYS A 145 13.61 59.85 -60.36
N PRO A 146 12.57 60.24 -59.56
CA PRO A 146 11.81 59.32 -58.69
C PRO A 146 10.25 59.34 -58.78
N GLY A 147 9.60 58.43 -58.04
CA GLY A 147 8.17 58.47 -57.59
C GLY A 147 7.16 57.70 -58.46
N PRO A 148 5.94 57.29 -57.97
CA PRO A 148 5.15 57.91 -56.89
C PRO A 148 4.43 56.98 -55.87
N ALA A 149 3.88 57.61 -54.84
CA ALA A 149 3.36 57.03 -53.59
C ALA A 149 1.84 56.74 -53.57
N LYS A 150 1.36 55.70 -54.28
CA LYS A 150 -0.06 55.27 -54.21
C LYS A 150 -0.30 53.82 -53.75
N ALA A 151 0.73 53.01 -53.53
CA ALA A 151 0.58 51.61 -53.11
C ALA A 151 0.52 51.37 -51.59
N LYS A 152 0.68 52.41 -50.75
CA LYS A 152 0.86 52.23 -49.28
C LYS A 152 -0.43 52.20 -48.45
N ALA A 153 -1.60 52.50 -49.02
CA ALA A 153 -2.84 52.61 -48.26
C ALA A 153 -3.61 51.28 -48.12
N GLU A 154 -3.64 50.45 -49.19
CA GLU A 154 -4.30 49.14 -49.15
C GLU A 154 -3.53 48.12 -48.28
N ASP A 155 -2.20 48.19 -48.31
CA ASP A 155 -1.31 47.32 -47.52
C ASP A 155 -1.44 47.58 -46.00
N ALA A 156 -1.60 48.86 -45.61
CA ALA A 156 -1.82 49.24 -44.21
C ALA A 156 -3.19 48.79 -43.68
N GLU A 157 -4.23 48.77 -44.52
CA GLU A 157 -5.57 48.34 -44.12
C GLU A 157 -5.67 46.81 -43.99
N ALA A 158 -4.95 46.06 -44.83
CA ALA A 158 -4.82 44.61 -44.72
C ALA A 158 -4.09 44.20 -43.42
N VAL A 159 -2.99 44.88 -43.09
CA VAL A 159 -2.24 44.65 -41.83
C VAL A 159 -3.11 44.96 -40.60
N LYS A 160 -3.90 46.04 -40.64
CA LYS A 160 -4.84 46.38 -39.55
C LYS A 160 -5.88 45.27 -39.34
N ARG A 161 -6.44 44.72 -40.42
CA ARG A 161 -7.41 43.61 -40.37
C ARG A 161 -6.80 42.33 -39.80
N ASP A 162 -5.57 41.98 -40.18
CA ASP A 162 -4.83 40.84 -39.64
C ASP A 162 -4.57 40.97 -38.13
N LEU A 163 -4.15 42.17 -37.69
CA LEU A 163 -3.94 42.46 -36.27
C LEU A 163 -5.24 42.39 -35.46
N GLN A 164 -6.37 42.87 -36.00
CA GLN A 164 -7.67 42.75 -35.34
C GLN A 164 -8.12 41.30 -35.20
N ASN A 165 -7.90 40.47 -36.21
CA ASN A 165 -8.23 39.04 -36.15
C ASN A 165 -7.36 38.30 -35.12
N LYS A 166 -6.06 38.58 -35.08
CA LYS A 166 -5.15 38.04 -34.05
C LYS A 166 -5.56 38.46 -32.64
N LEU A 167 -5.94 39.72 -32.47
CA LEU A 167 -6.42 40.21 -31.17
C LEU A 167 -7.71 39.49 -30.75
N ALA A 168 -8.67 39.31 -31.66
CA ALA A 168 -9.91 38.57 -31.38
C ALA A 168 -9.64 37.11 -31.01
N GLN A 169 -8.69 36.45 -31.69
CA GLN A 169 -8.28 35.09 -31.39
C GLN A 169 -7.65 34.99 -29.99
N ILE A 170 -6.75 35.91 -29.64
CA ILE A 170 -6.13 35.95 -28.31
C ILE A 170 -7.19 36.17 -27.23
N VAL A 171 -8.13 37.11 -27.42
CA VAL A 171 -9.22 37.35 -26.48
C VAL A 171 -10.08 36.10 -26.30
N SER A 172 -10.42 35.40 -27.39
CA SER A 172 -11.18 34.14 -27.31
C SER A 172 -10.43 33.05 -26.55
N GLN A 173 -9.11 32.98 -26.71
CA GLN A 173 -8.29 32.00 -25.99
C GLN A 173 -8.23 32.32 -24.50
N ILE A 174 -8.04 33.60 -24.14
CA ILE A 174 -8.03 34.07 -22.74
C ILE A 174 -9.34 33.72 -22.05
N THR A 175 -10.50 34.00 -22.68
CA THR A 175 -11.80 33.69 -22.07
C THR A 175 -11.97 32.20 -21.80
N LYS A 176 -11.53 31.35 -22.73
CA LYS A 176 -11.61 29.89 -22.55
C LYS A 176 -10.72 29.41 -21.39
N GLU A 177 -9.50 29.94 -21.32
CA GLU A 177 -8.52 29.58 -20.29
C GLU A 177 -8.95 30.09 -18.89
N GLU A 178 -9.58 31.26 -18.81
CA GLU A 178 -10.19 31.77 -17.57
C GLU A 178 -11.37 30.90 -17.09
N GLU A 179 -12.22 30.41 -18.00
CA GLU A 179 -13.30 29.47 -17.68
C GLU A 179 -12.75 28.13 -17.15
N GLU A 180 -11.75 27.56 -17.84
CA GLU A 180 -11.08 26.32 -17.43
C GLU A 180 -10.42 26.47 -16.04
N TYR A 181 -9.69 27.58 -15.82
CA TYR A 181 -9.07 27.89 -14.53
C TYR A 181 -10.10 28.03 -13.40
N GLN A 182 -11.26 28.63 -13.67
CA GLN A 182 -12.31 28.79 -12.66
C GLN A 182 -12.93 27.44 -12.25
N VAL A 183 -13.06 26.51 -13.20
CA VAL A 183 -13.49 25.12 -12.92
C VAL A 183 -12.45 24.42 -12.06
N GLU A 184 -11.18 24.54 -12.41
CA GLU A 184 -10.08 23.90 -11.67
C GLU A 184 -9.96 24.42 -10.23
N GLN A 185 -10.15 25.73 -10.00
CA GLN A 185 -10.23 26.29 -8.65
C GLN A 185 -11.37 25.69 -7.81
N ASN A 186 -12.52 25.42 -8.42
CA ASN A 186 -13.65 24.82 -7.70
C ASN A 186 -13.35 23.36 -7.33
N ILE A 187 -12.73 22.60 -8.24
CA ILE A 187 -12.30 21.22 -7.96
C ILE A 187 -11.26 21.21 -6.83
N HIS A 188 -10.29 22.12 -6.87
CA HIS A 188 -9.26 22.22 -5.83
C HIS A 188 -9.88 22.48 -4.45
N ARG A 189 -10.84 23.41 -4.36
CA ARG A 189 -11.57 23.69 -3.11
C ARG A 189 -12.32 22.47 -2.58
N GLN A 190 -12.98 21.71 -3.46
CA GLN A 190 -13.69 20.48 -3.08
C GLN A 190 -12.73 19.42 -2.53
N LEU A 191 -11.57 19.26 -3.15
CA LEU A 191 -10.55 18.31 -2.69
C LEU A 191 -9.98 18.72 -1.32
N GLU A 192 -9.76 20.01 -1.07
CA GLU A 192 -9.33 20.49 0.25
C GLU A 192 -10.36 20.18 1.35
N GLU A 193 -11.65 20.35 1.05
CA GLU A 193 -12.74 20.00 1.96
C GLU A 193 -12.80 18.49 2.24
N GLU A 194 -12.70 17.65 1.21
CA GLU A 194 -12.67 16.18 1.35
C GLU A 194 -11.45 15.71 2.15
N LEU A 195 -10.28 16.31 1.90
CA LEU A 195 -9.05 16.01 2.63
C LEU A 195 -9.21 16.34 4.12
N SER A 196 -9.77 17.50 4.45
CA SER A 196 -10.05 17.88 5.85
C SER A 196 -11.00 16.88 6.54
N ILE A 197 -12.00 16.37 5.83
CA ILE A 197 -12.91 15.35 6.35
C ILE A 197 -12.18 14.03 6.60
N LEU A 198 -11.32 13.60 5.66
CA LEU A 198 -10.54 12.38 5.78
C LEU A 198 -9.54 12.44 6.93
N GLU A 199 -8.84 13.56 7.11
CA GLU A 199 -7.93 13.76 8.25
C GLU A 199 -8.66 13.63 9.58
N LYS A 200 -9.83 14.28 9.74
CA LYS A 200 -10.64 14.15 10.95
C LYS A 200 -11.08 12.72 11.22
N LYS A 201 -11.46 11.97 10.17
CA LYS A 201 -11.81 10.55 10.29
C LYS A 201 -10.61 9.69 10.70
N ALA A 202 -9.43 9.96 10.13
CA ALA A 202 -8.20 9.27 10.47
C ALA A 202 -7.84 9.48 11.95
N SER A 203 -7.88 10.73 12.44
CA SER A 203 -7.64 11.04 13.85
C SER A 203 -8.64 10.36 14.80
N LEU A 204 -9.92 10.26 14.39
CA LEU A 204 -10.93 9.55 15.18
C LEU A 204 -10.63 8.05 15.26
N ILE A 205 -10.27 7.42 14.13
CA ILE A 205 -9.92 6.00 14.08
C ILE A 205 -8.69 5.72 14.94
N GLU A 206 -7.68 6.60 14.88
CA GLU A 206 -6.48 6.50 15.72
C GLU A 206 -6.84 6.55 17.22
N GLY A 207 -7.72 7.49 17.62
CA GLY A 207 -8.24 7.58 18.98
C GLY A 207 -8.96 6.32 19.44
N ILE A 208 -9.89 5.80 18.61
CA ILE A 208 -10.64 4.56 18.91
C ILE A 208 -9.68 3.37 19.01
N SER A 209 -8.68 3.28 18.13
CA SER A 209 -7.69 2.20 18.16
C SER A 209 -6.87 2.24 19.44
N LYS A 210 -6.50 3.43 19.91
CA LYS A 210 -5.77 3.61 21.17
C LYS A 210 -6.62 3.20 22.37
N GLU A 211 -7.86 3.67 22.45
CA GLU A 211 -8.79 3.32 23.53
C GLU A 211 -9.11 1.81 23.54
N ASN A 212 -9.25 1.19 22.36
CA ASN A 212 -9.42 -0.26 22.25
C ASN A 212 -8.20 -1.04 22.76
N MET A 213 -6.97 -0.56 22.50
CA MET A 213 -5.76 -1.17 23.07
C MET A 213 -5.76 -1.05 24.60
N GLU A 214 -6.07 0.13 25.14
CA GLU A 214 -6.14 0.36 26.59
C GLU A 214 -7.21 -0.52 27.25
N MET A 215 -8.39 -0.68 26.64
CA MET A 215 -9.43 -1.60 27.11
C MET A 215 -8.98 -3.07 27.07
N GLN A 216 -8.27 -3.50 26.03
CA GLN A 216 -7.71 -4.85 25.96
C GLN A 216 -6.64 -5.09 27.02
N GLU A 217 -5.82 -4.09 27.36
CA GLU A 217 -4.84 -4.17 28.45
C GLU A 217 -5.53 -4.26 29.82
N LEU A 218 -6.57 -3.45 30.08
CA LEU A 218 -7.35 -3.51 31.31
C LEU A 218 -8.07 -4.85 31.48
N ALA A 219 -8.57 -5.44 30.39
CA ALA A 219 -9.23 -6.75 30.40
C ALA A 219 -8.27 -7.93 30.64
N ARG A 220 -6.93 -7.70 30.61
CA ARG A 220 -5.92 -8.73 30.92
C ARG A 220 -5.57 -8.86 32.40
N TYR A 221 -6.05 -7.96 33.26
CA TYR A 221 -5.88 -8.10 34.72
C TYR A 221 -7.16 -8.70 35.34
N PRO A 222 -7.07 -9.81 36.12
CA PRO A 222 -8.21 -10.39 36.84
C PRO A 222 -8.65 -9.57 38.05
#